data_AF-A0A2L2Z1N9-F1
#
_entry.id   AF-A0A2L2Z1N9-F1
#
_cell.length_a   1.000
_cell.length_b   1.000
_cell.length_c   1.000
_cell.angle_alpha   90.00
_cell.angle_beta   90.00
_cell.angle_gamma   90.00
#
_symmetry.space_group_name_H-M   'P 1'
#
loop_
_entity.id
_entity.type
_entity.pdbx_description
1 polymer ?
#
loop_
_entity_poly.entity_id
_entity_poly.type
_entity_poly.pdbx_seq_one_letter_code
_entity_poly.pdbx_strand_id
1 'polypeptide(L)'
;GHADFSINGGRHQPGCDYKPAIKLLGKHNKKTIPNQCSHLRVLDNFQSSISTCQYTSYACFSYEGFKAGLCNDTPFTNRMGYHAVKPPYQLNYFLDTTSKAPFCEA
;
A
#
# COMPACT_ATOMS: atom_id res chain seq x y z
N GLY A 1 -1.04 11.96 7.15
CA GLY A 1 -0.35 12.96 6.31
C GLY A 1 -1.36 13.89 5.70
N HIS A 2 -1.01 14.68 4.67
CA HIS A 2 -2.03 15.36 3.85
C HIS A 2 -2.60 14.40 2.80
N ALA A 3 -1.74 13.60 2.16
CA ALA A 3 -2.14 12.44 1.38
C ALA A 3 -1.66 11.19 2.12
N ASP A 4 -2.59 10.31 2.46
CA ASP A 4 -2.32 9.02 3.07
C ASP A 4 -2.64 7.91 2.04
N PHE A 5 -1.64 7.08 1.70
CA PHE A 5 -1.79 6.05 0.67
C PHE A 5 -1.83 4.66 1.30
N SER A 6 -2.91 3.92 1.06
CA SER A 6 -3.10 2.55 1.55
C SER A 6 -3.02 1.56 0.38
N ILE A 7 -1.80 1.16 0.05
CA ILE A 7 -1.47 0.23 -1.04
C ILE A 7 -1.99 -1.18 -0.70
N ASN A 8 -2.80 -1.79 -1.55
CA ASN A 8 -3.45 -3.10 -1.29
C ASN A 8 -4.19 -3.13 0.07
N GLY A 9 -4.80 -2.01 0.46
CA GLY A 9 -5.46 -1.85 1.75
C GLY A 9 -4.52 -1.71 2.96
N GLY A 10 -3.20 -1.59 2.74
CA GLY A 10 -2.21 -1.20 3.75
C GLY A 10 -1.78 -2.30 4.72
N ARG A 11 -2.29 -3.53 4.60
CA ARG A 11 -2.00 -4.64 5.53
C ARG A 11 -1.16 -5.76 4.92
N HIS A 12 -1.65 -6.36 3.84
CA HIS A 12 -1.02 -7.53 3.21
C HIS A 12 -0.62 -7.17 1.78
N GLN A 13 0.67 -7.20 1.51
CA GLN A 13 1.18 -6.88 0.19
C GLN A 13 1.29 -8.15 -0.66
N PRO A 14 0.88 -8.11 -1.94
CA PRO A 14 1.01 -9.25 -2.83
C PRO A 14 2.47 -9.76 -2.92
N GLY A 15 2.62 -11.09 -2.94
CA GLY A 15 3.92 -11.76 -2.96
C GLY A 15 4.62 -11.85 -1.60
N CYS A 16 3.99 -11.42 -0.51
CA CYS A 16 4.52 -11.62 0.84
C CYS A 16 3.82 -12.78 1.57
N ASP A 17 4.61 -13.69 2.13
CA ASP A 17 4.09 -14.78 2.97
C ASP A 17 3.56 -14.24 4.30
N TYR A 18 2.33 -14.62 4.63
CA TYR A 18 1.74 -14.34 5.93
C TYR A 18 1.74 -15.62 6.77
N LYS A 19 2.66 -15.70 7.73
CA LYS A 19 2.60 -16.73 8.77
C LYS A 19 1.84 -16.14 9.96
N PRO A 20 0.81 -16.83 10.50
CA PRO A 20 0.16 -16.38 11.73
C PRO A 20 1.23 -16.17 12.79
N ALA A 21 1.15 -15.05 13.52
CA ALA A 21 2.02 -14.84 14.67
C ALA A 21 1.70 -15.96 15.70
N ILE A 22 2.48 -17.03 15.69
CA ILE A 22 2.41 -18.02 16.76
C ILE A 22 2.83 -17.26 18.01
N LYS A 23 1.88 -17.04 18.92
CA LYS A 23 2.14 -16.56 20.29
C LYS A 23 3.02 -17.63 20.96
N LEU A 24 4.33 -17.56 20.75
CA LEU A 24 5.29 -18.36 21.50
C LEU A 24 5.35 -17.76 22.91
N LEU A 25 4.36 -18.15 23.73
CA LEU A 25 4.46 -18.08 25.18
C LEU A 25 5.56 -19.07 25.60
N GLY A 26 6.79 -18.58 25.64
CA GLY A 26 7.91 -19.33 26.20
C GLY A 26 9.12 -19.37 25.28
N LYS A 27 10.23 -18.88 25.85
CA LYS A 27 11.61 -18.97 25.38
C LYS A 27 11.99 -18.03 24.24
N HIS A 28 12.70 -16.98 24.66
CA HIS A 28 13.63 -16.16 23.90
C HIS A 28 14.42 -16.99 22.88
N ASN A 29 13.94 -17.10 21.63
CA ASN A 29 14.75 -17.56 20.50
C ASN A 29 14.17 -16.99 19.22
N LYS A 30 14.88 -15.98 18.67
CA LYS A 30 14.66 -15.29 17.38
C LYS A 30 13.20 -14.87 17.12
N LYS A 31 12.87 -13.62 17.46
CA LYS A 31 11.69 -12.93 16.91
C LYS A 31 11.78 -12.93 15.38
N THR A 32 11.25 -13.95 14.71
CA THR A 32 10.80 -13.79 13.33
C THR A 32 9.71 -12.74 13.39
N ILE A 33 10.02 -11.49 13.06
CA ILE A 33 9.02 -10.42 12.98
C ILE A 33 8.08 -10.85 11.85
N PRO A 34 6.84 -11.29 12.14
CA PRO A 34 5.89 -11.59 11.08
C PRO A 34 5.71 -10.31 10.27
N ASN A 35 5.67 -10.43 8.94
CA ASN A 35 5.30 -9.34 8.03
C ASN A 35 6.39 -8.31 7.69
N GLN A 36 7.68 -8.60 7.87
CA GLN A 36 8.75 -7.73 7.35
C GLN A 36 8.64 -7.49 5.85
N CYS A 37 8.25 -8.49 5.06
CA CYS A 37 8.07 -8.33 3.61
C CYS A 37 7.04 -7.22 3.30
N SER A 38 5.83 -7.29 3.90
CA SER A 38 4.81 -6.24 3.71
C SER A 38 5.27 -4.88 4.22
N HIS A 39 6.01 -4.85 5.34
CA HIS A 39 6.55 -3.61 5.90
C HIS A 39 7.57 -2.94 4.96
N LEU A 40 8.47 -3.73 4.36
CA LEU A 40 9.53 -3.23 3.47
C LEU A 40 9.03 -2.88 2.07
N ARG A 41 7.87 -3.40 1.65
CA ARG A 41 7.30 -3.14 0.31
C ARG A 41 7.13 -1.66 -0.01
N VAL A 42 6.95 -0.80 1.00
CA VAL A 42 6.88 0.65 0.79
C VAL A 42 8.13 1.21 0.11
N LEU A 43 9.31 0.63 0.36
CA LEU A 43 10.57 1.05 -0.25
C LEU A 43 10.60 0.67 -1.74
N ASP A 44 10.22 -0.56 -2.07
CA ASP A 44 10.16 -1.04 -3.46
C ASP A 44 9.17 -0.21 -4.29
N ASN A 45 7.99 0.05 -3.71
CA ASN A 45 6.96 0.86 -4.33
C ASN A 45 7.44 2.32 -4.50
N PHE A 46 8.09 2.90 -3.48
CA PHE A 46 8.62 4.25 -3.62
C PHE A 46 9.69 4.33 -4.71
N GLN A 47 10.63 3.38 -4.78
CA GLN A 47 11.64 3.33 -5.83
C GLN A 47 11.01 3.21 -7.23
N SER A 48 10.03 2.33 -7.37
CA SER A 48 9.34 2.10 -8.64
C SER A 48 8.53 3.32 -9.09
N SER A 49 8.05 4.14 -8.15
CA SER A 49 7.32 5.38 -8.44
C SER A 49 8.17 6.47 -9.09
N ILE A 50 9.51 6.41 -8.98
CA ILE A 50 10.40 7.48 -9.46
C ILE A 50 10.28 7.62 -10.97
N SER A 51 10.38 6.51 -11.71
CA SER A 51 10.44 6.52 -13.18
C SER A 51 9.63 5.42 -13.88
N THR A 52 9.12 4.43 -13.15
CA THR A 52 8.59 3.20 -13.77
C THR A 52 7.08 3.10 -13.65
N CYS A 53 6.55 3.21 -12.44
CA CYS A 53 5.13 3.05 -12.16
C CYS A 53 4.45 4.40 -11.92
N GLN A 54 3.23 4.59 -12.43
CA GLN A 54 2.49 5.83 -12.23
C GLN A 54 1.83 5.88 -10.86
N TYR A 55 1.37 4.72 -10.37
CA TYR A 55 0.67 4.56 -9.11
C TYR A 55 -0.49 5.54 -8.93
N THR A 56 -1.30 5.65 -9.98
CA THR A 56 -2.56 6.38 -9.93
C THR A 56 -3.43 5.82 -8.81
N SER A 57 -3.68 6.65 -7.81
CA SER A 57 -4.40 6.30 -6.60
C SER A 57 -5.65 7.17 -6.47
N TYR A 58 -6.72 6.58 -5.96
CA TYR A 58 -8.04 7.20 -5.94
C TYR A 58 -8.45 7.50 -4.51
N ALA A 59 -8.87 8.74 -4.25
CA ALA A 59 -9.37 9.08 -2.92
C ALA A 59 -10.68 8.35 -2.66
N CYS A 60 -10.77 7.67 -1.52
CA CYS A 60 -11.96 6.94 -1.14
C CYS A 60 -12.14 6.95 0.39
N PHE A 61 -13.33 6.59 0.85
CA PHE A 61 -13.64 6.53 2.29
C PHE A 61 -13.12 5.24 2.94
N SER A 62 -12.99 4.16 2.18
CA SER A 62 -12.36 2.92 2.64
C SER A 62 -11.80 2.10 1.47
N TYR A 63 -10.97 1.10 1.80
CA TYR A 63 -10.44 0.18 0.81
C TYR A 63 -11.54 -0.71 0.23
N GLU A 64 -12.52 -1.13 1.02
CA GLU A 64 -13.68 -1.89 0.57
C GLU A 64 -14.52 -1.07 -0.42
N GLY A 65 -14.70 0.23 -0.15
CA GLY A 65 -15.36 1.15 -1.08
C GLY A 65 -14.61 1.28 -2.40
N PHE A 66 -13.28 1.39 -2.34
CA PHE A 66 -12.42 1.36 -3.52
C PHE A 66 -12.58 0.06 -4.31
N LYS A 67 -12.53 -1.10 -3.64
CA LYS A 67 -12.71 -2.41 -4.28
C LYS A 67 -14.11 -2.62 -4.87
N ALA A 68 -15.12 -1.99 -4.28
CA ALA A 68 -16.49 -2.00 -4.80
C ALA A 68 -16.73 -0.98 -5.93
N GLY A 69 -15.71 -0.21 -6.33
CA GLY A 69 -15.81 0.78 -7.40
C GLY A 69 -16.58 2.05 -7.02
N LEU A 70 -16.88 2.26 -5.73
CA LEU A 70 -17.69 3.38 -5.24
C LEU A 70 -17.00 4.74 -5.38
N CYS A 71 -15.72 4.74 -5.74
CA CYS A 71 -14.88 5.92 -5.88
C CYS A 71 -14.26 6.03 -7.28
N ASN A 72 -14.78 5.32 -8.28
CA ASN A 72 -14.24 5.35 -9.65
C ASN A 72 -14.27 6.75 -10.28
N ASP A 73 -15.31 7.52 -9.99
CA ASP A 73 -15.51 8.88 -10.53
C ASP A 73 -15.00 9.98 -9.59
N THR A 74 -14.16 9.63 -8.59
CA THR A 74 -13.61 10.63 -7.68
C THR A 74 -12.75 11.64 -8.45
N PRO A 75 -12.95 12.96 -8.28
CA PRO A 75 -12.08 13.95 -8.90
C PRO A 75 -10.72 14.04 -8.19
N PHE A 76 -10.57 13.38 -7.04
CA PHE A 76 -9.37 13.40 -6.23
C PHE A 76 -8.51 12.17 -6.53
N THR A 77 -7.64 12.32 -7.52
CA THR A 77 -6.59 11.35 -7.83
C THR A 77 -5.22 11.91 -7.44
N ASN A 78 -4.27 11.00 -7.20
CA ASN A 78 -2.90 11.36 -6.87
C ASN A 78 -1.95 10.24 -7.30
N ARG A 79 -0.66 10.54 -7.47
CA ARG A 79 0.37 9.54 -7.78
C ARG A 79 1.08 9.17 -6.49
N MET A 80 0.97 7.92 -6.06
CA MET A 80 1.67 7.49 -4.85
C MET A 80 3.20 7.45 -5.09
N GLY A 81 3.97 7.89 -4.10
CA GLY A 81 5.43 7.88 -4.13
C GLY A 81 6.04 9.24 -4.47
N TYR A 82 7.10 9.25 -5.29
CA TYR A 82 7.93 10.42 -5.56
C TYR A 82 7.14 11.61 -6.16
N HIS A 83 6.13 11.33 -6.98
CA HIS A 83 5.32 12.34 -7.66
C HIS A 83 4.05 12.73 -6.89
N ALA A 84 3.93 12.34 -5.61
CA ALA A 84 2.77 12.68 -4.80
C ALA A 84 2.66 14.20 -4.60
N VAL A 85 1.45 14.72 -4.82
CA VAL A 85 1.14 16.13 -4.60
C VAL A 85 0.35 16.33 -3.32
N LYS A 86 0.49 17.50 -2.70
CA LYS A 86 -0.28 17.85 -1.50
C LYS A 86 -1.75 18.12 -1.90
N PRO A 87 -2.74 17.37 -1.38
CA PRO A 87 -4.15 17.64 -1.62
C PRO A 87 -4.64 18.88 -0.84
N PRO A 88 -5.81 19.44 -1.22
CA PRO A 88 -6.38 20.62 -0.54
C PRO A 88 -6.77 20.37 0.92
N TYR A 89 -7.03 19.12 1.30
CA TYR A 89 -7.31 18.66 2.66
C TYR A 89 -6.85 17.22 2.81
N GLN A 90 -6.89 16.69 4.03
CA GLN A 90 -6.45 15.32 4.28
C GLN A 90 -7.32 14.32 3.52
N LEU A 91 -6.67 13.47 2.72
CA LEU A 91 -7.32 12.47 1.89
C LEU A 91 -6.64 11.11 2.00
N ASN A 92 -7.45 10.06 2.01
CA ASN A 92 -7.01 8.67 1.95
C ASN A 92 -7.13 8.17 0.51
N TYR A 93 -6.03 7.69 -0.03
CA TYR A 93 -5.91 7.18 -1.38
C TYR A 93 -5.66 5.67 -1.37
N PHE A 94 -6.28 4.98 -2.32
CA PHE A 94 -6.15 3.54 -2.47
C PHE A 94 -5.73 3.20 -3.90
N LEU A 95 -4.95 2.14 -3.99
CA LEU A 95 -4.52 1.50 -5.22
C LEU A 95 -4.11 0.06 -4.89
N ASP A 96 -4.20 -0.82 -5.88
CA ASP A 96 -3.64 -2.16 -5.81
C ASP A 96 -2.34 -2.21 -6.59
N THR A 97 -1.40 -3.05 -6.15
CA THR A 97 -0.14 -3.30 -6.86
C THR A 97 0.06 -4.79 -7.08
N THR A 98 0.86 -5.12 -8.08
CA THR A 98 1.20 -6.51 -8.36
C THR A 98 2.22 -7.09 -7.36
N SER A 99 2.43 -8.41 -7.40
CA SER A 99 3.33 -9.14 -6.49
C SER A 99 4.79 -9.21 -6.94
N LYS A 100 5.10 -8.69 -8.14
CA LYS A 100 6.43 -8.80 -8.77
C LYS A 100 6.92 -7.43 -9.19
N ALA A 101 8.23 -7.21 -9.08
CA ALA A 101 8.88 -5.98 -9.55
C ALA A 101 8.51 -5.72 -11.03
N PRO A 102 8.25 -4.45 -11.41
CA PRO A 102 8.39 -3.23 -10.60
C PRO A 102 7.20 -2.92 -9.67
N PHE A 103 6.33 -3.90 -9.39
CA PHE A 103 5.19 -3.76 -8.50
C PHE A 103 4.23 -2.64 -8.92
N CYS A 104 4.07 -2.40 -10.22
CA CYS A 104 3.14 -1.38 -10.71
C CYS A 104 1.69 -1.72 -10.33
N GLU A 105 0.83 -0.71 -10.49
CA GLU A 105 -0.60 -0.83 -10.24
C GLU A 105 -1.25 -2.02 -11.00
N ALA A 106 -2.21 -2.67 -10.35
CA ALA A 106 -2.90 -3.87 -10.83
C ALA A 106 -4.31 -3.57 -11.38
#